data_AF-A0AAV3UEJ2-F1
#
_entry.id   AF-A0AAV3UEJ2-F1
#
_cell.length_a   1.000
_cell.length_b   1.000
_cell.length_c   1.000
_cell.angle_alpha   90.00
_cell.angle_beta   90.00
_cell.angle_gamma   90.00
#
_symmetry.space_group_name_H-M   'P 1'
#
loop_
_entity.id
_entity.type
_entity.pdbx_description
1 polymer ?
#
loop_
_entity_poly.entity_id
_entity_poly.type
_entity_poly.pdbx_seq_one_letter_code
_entity_poly.pdbx_strand_id
1 'polypeptide(L)' 'MTESREFGRSGWVLVAVMVLAFIIAPLLIYINPPYLPFKFAYIVVPLVPAILLGATAVWAAQRKI' A
#
# COMPACT_ATOMS: atom_id res chain seq x y z
N MET A 1 23.15 18.14 -14.24
CA MET A 1 23.18 16.70 -13.90
C MET A 1 21.76 16.29 -13.51
N THR A 2 20.92 15.96 -14.49
CA THR A 2 19.57 15.45 -14.19
C THR A 2 19.65 13.95 -14.29
N GLU A 3 20.03 13.29 -13.20
CA GLU A 3 19.95 11.83 -13.12
C GLU A 3 18.47 11.48 -13.01
N SER A 4 17.80 11.31 -14.15
CA SER A 4 16.46 10.71 -14.19
C SER A 4 16.63 9.24 -13.83
N ARG A 5 16.74 8.94 -12.53
CA ARG A 5 16.62 7.57 -12.02
C ARG A 5 15.20 7.12 -12.36
N GLU A 6 15.04 6.49 -13.51
CA GLU A 6 13.78 5.88 -13.89
C GLU A 6 13.36 4.95 -12.75
N PHE A 7 12.15 5.18 -12.24
CA PHE A 7 11.56 4.34 -11.22
C PHE A 7 11.39 2.95 -11.84
N GLY A 8 12.33 2.05 -11.53
CA GLY A 8 12.25 0.66 -11.98
C GLY A 8 10.96 0.00 -11.48
N ARG A 9 10.66 -1.20 -11.98
CA ARG A 9 9.44 -1.95 -11.64
C ARG A 9 9.19 -2.06 -10.12
N SER A 10 10.25 -2.11 -9.32
CA SER A 10 10.19 -2.11 -7.86
C SER A 10 9.69 -0.80 -7.25
N GLY A 11 10.07 0.35 -7.82
CA GLY A 11 9.57 1.64 -7.39
C GLY A 11 8.08 1.80 -7.70
N TRP A 12 7.63 1.36 -8.87
CA TRP A 12 6.21 1.38 -9.23
C TRP A 12 5.34 0.49 -8.33
N VAL A 13 5.87 -0.65 -7.89
CA VAL A 13 5.19 -1.51 -6.91
C VAL A 13 4.99 -0.77 -5.58
N LEU A 14 6.00 -0.05 -5.09
CA LEU A 14 5.87 0.73 -3.85
C LEU A 14 4.79 1.81 -3.98
N VAL A 15 4.75 2.51 -5.11
CA VAL A 15 3.75 3.54 -5.40
C VAL A 15 2.34 2.94 -5.42
N ALA A 16 2.14 1.80 -6.09
CA ALA A 16 0.85 1.11 -6.12
C ALA A 16 0.37 0.74 -4.70
N VAL A 17 1.28 0.27 -3.86
CA VAL A 17 0.95 -0.09 -2.47
C VAL A 17 0.64 1.15 -1.62
N MET A 18 1.33 2.27 -1.83
CA MET A 18 0.97 3.54 -1.20
C MET A 18 -0.44 3.99 -1.58
N VAL A 19 -0.81 3.90 -2.86
CA VAL A 19 -2.16 4.25 -3.31
C VAL A 19 -3.22 3.34 -2.67
N LEU A 20 -2.93 2.05 -2.54
CA LEU A 20 -3.79 1.12 -1.80
C LEU A 20 -3.96 1.54 -0.33
N ALA A 21 -2.86 1.94 0.32
CA ALA A 21 -2.85 2.30 1.74
C ALA A 21 -3.58 3.61 2.05
N PHE A 22 -3.29 4.66 1.28
CA PHE A 22 -3.70 6.02 1.62
C PHE A 22 -4.93 6.51 0.85
N ILE A 23 -5.34 5.80 -0.21
CA ILE A 23 -6.49 6.21 -1.02
C ILE A 23 -7.56 5.13 -1.00
N ILE A 24 -7.24 3.90 -1.40
CA ILE A 24 -8.25 2.84 -1.58
C ILE A 24 -8.82 2.41 -0.23
N ALA A 25 -7.97 2.12 0.76
CA ALA A 25 -8.43 1.74 2.10
C ALA A 25 -9.38 2.78 2.75
N PRO A 26 -9.03 4.08 2.82
CA PRO A 26 -9.95 5.08 3.38
C PRO A 26 -11.20 5.28 2.51
N LEU A 27 -11.09 5.20 1.18
CA LEU A 27 -12.25 5.33 0.28
C LEU A 27 -13.26 4.19 0.49
N LEU A 28 -12.77 2.96 0.69
CA LEU A 28 -13.62 1.79 0.99
C LEU A 28 -14.32 1.94 2.36
N ILE A 29 -13.63 2.48 3.36
CA ILE A 29 -14.23 2.77 4.66
C ILE A 29 -15.30 3.88 4.53
N TYR A 30 -15.06 4.88 3.68
CA TYR A 30 -15.95 6.03 3.51
C TYR A 30 -17.25 5.68 2.78
N ILE A 31 -17.19 4.88 1.70
CA ILE A 31 -18.35 4.65 0.81
C ILE A 31 -19.45 3.80 1.47
N ASN A 32 -19.09 2.88 2.37
CA ASN A 32 -19.93 2.05 3.25
C ASN A 32 -19.23 0.67 3.36
N PRO A 33 -18.88 0.17 4.55
CA PRO A 33 -18.25 -1.14 4.67
C PRO A 33 -19.21 -2.23 4.16
N PRO A 34 -18.87 -2.96 3.08
CA PRO A 34 -19.71 -4.03 2.58
C PRO A 34 -19.61 -5.19 3.58
N TYR A 35 -20.68 -5.44 4.34
CA TYR A 35 -20.93 -6.68 5.09
C TYR A 35 -20.09 -6.95 6.37
N LEU A 36 -19.18 -6.06 6.78
CA LEU A 36 -18.38 -6.23 8.00
C LEU A 36 -18.94 -5.41 9.17
N PRO A 37 -18.97 -5.94 10.41
CA PRO A 37 -19.26 -5.12 11.58
C PRO A 37 -18.28 -3.94 11.63
N PHE A 38 -18.77 -2.73 11.91
CA PHE A 38 -18.03 -1.47 11.85
C PHE A 38 -16.59 -1.57 12.42
N LYS A 39 -16.43 -2.31 13.53
CA LYS A 39 -15.15 -2.54 14.22
C LYS A 39 -14.10 -3.33 13.41
N PHE A 40 -14.52 -4.25 12.54
CA PHE A 40 -13.62 -5.03 11.69
C PHE A 40 -13.16 -4.25 10.46
N ALA A 41 -14.01 -3.38 9.90
CA ALA A 41 -13.64 -2.55 8.77
C ALA A 41 -12.45 -1.63 9.09
N TYR A 42 -12.46 -0.99 10.26
CA TYR A 42 -11.34 -0.12 10.69
C TYR A 42 -10.05 -0.86 11.02
N ILE A 43 -10.07 -2.18 11.19
CA ILE A 43 -8.87 -2.97 11.51
C ILE A 43 -8.35 -3.66 10.25
N VAL A 44 -9.17 -4.46 9.58
CA VAL A 44 -8.73 -5.31 8.47
C VAL A 44 -8.40 -4.48 7.22
N VAL A 45 -9.23 -3.47 6.90
CA VAL A 45 -9.05 -2.65 5.70
C VAL A 45 -7.72 -1.90 5.70
N PRO A 46 -7.25 -1.28 6.80
CA PRO A 46 -5.91 -0.69 6.84
C PRO A 46 -4.78 -1.70 7.10
N LEU A 47 -5.05 -2.89 7.67
CA LEU A 47 -4.00 -3.90 7.89
C LEU A 47 -3.46 -4.49 6.59
N VAL A 48 -4.34 -4.75 5.62
CA VAL A 48 -3.94 -5.30 4.32
C VAL A 48 -2.88 -4.44 3.63
N PRO A 49 -3.08 -3.11 3.43
CA PRO A 49 -2.06 -2.27 2.83
C PRO A 49 -0.83 -2.09 3.73
N ALA A 50 -0.96 -2.11 5.06
CA ALA A 50 0.20 -2.04 5.97
C ALA A 50 1.13 -3.25 5.80
N ILE A 51 0.58 -4.47 5.71
CA ILE A 51 1.35 -5.69 5.45
C ILE A 51 2.03 -5.62 4.08
N LEU A 52 1.30 -5.16 3.06
CA LEU A 52 1.86 -4.99 1.71
C LEU A 52 3.01 -3.96 1.71
N LEU A 53 2.86 -2.83 2.41
CA LEU A 53 3.94 -1.82 2.53
C LEU A 53 5.17 -2.43 3.20
N GLY A 54 5.01 -3.15 4.31
CA GLY A 54 6.11 -3.81 5.00
C GLY A 54 6.82 -4.84 4.13
N ALA A 55 6.06 -5.73 3.49
CA ALA A 55 6.62 -6.78 2.62
C ALA A 55 7.34 -6.19 1.40
N THR A 56 6.77 -5.16 0.77
CA THR A 56 7.37 -4.51 -0.41
C THR A 56 8.62 -3.71 -0.04
N ALA A 57 8.66 -3.09 1.14
CA ALA A 57 9.86 -2.45 1.66
C ALA A 57 11.00 -3.45 1.91
N VAL A 58 10.71 -4.60 2.53
CA VAL A 58 11.70 -5.68 2.77
C VAL A 58 12.24 -6.21 1.45
N TRP A 59 11.36 -6.51 0.50
CA TRP A 59 11.77 -7.00 -0.82
C TRP A 59 12.60 -5.97 -1.59
N ALA A 60 12.24 -4.69 -1.53
CA ALA A 60 13.00 -3.62 -2.17
C ALA A 60 14.39 -3.45 -1.52
N ALA A 61 14.50 -3.63 -0.21
CA ALA A 61 15.77 -3.61 0.51
C ALA A 61 16.66 -4.79 0.11
N GLN A 62 16.12 -6.01 0.03
CA GLN A 62 16.88 -7.18 -0.44
C GLN A 62 17.31 -7.09 -1.91
N ARG A 63 16.57 -6.36 -2.75
CA ARG A 63 16.95 -6.13 -4.15
C ARG A 63 18.03 -5.07 -4.35
N LYS A 64 18.24 -4.21 -3.36
CA LYS A 64 19.21 -3.11 -3.40
C LYS A 64 20.58 -3.49 -2.85
N ILE A 65 20.68 -4.58 -2.10
CA ILE A 65 21.91 -5.20 -1.60
C ILE A 65 22.46 -6.13 -2.68
#